data_AF-A0A821U5N8-F1
#
_entry.id   AF-A0A821U5N8-F1
#
_cell.length_a   1.000
_cell.length_b   1.000
_cell.length_c   1.000
_cell.angle_alpha   90.00
_cell.angle_beta   90.00
_cell.angle_gamma   90.00
#
_symmetry.space_group_name_H-M   'P 1'
#
loop_
_entity.id
_entity.type
_entity.pdbx_description
1 polymer ?
#
loop_
_entity_poly.entity_id
_entity_poly.type
_entity_poly.pdbx_seq_one_letter_code
_entity_poly.pdbx_strand_id
1 'polypeptide(L)'
;MNDKFQYIRISLWYCFWFEHAQKQSPNEFQQKKIESNRYQFVSGDMFKPETIPQADSYVLKFIIHDWNDEDSIKILKSIRAANKSREQKLITIFIVEMILLPNNKNNWVARVMDIEMLSFLNAKERTKAEYIQLLKESGYEFKELYRTDGPYSIIEAITMTDILD
;
A
#
# COMPACT_ATOMS: atom_id res chain seq x y z
N MET A 1 23.19 14.18 16.47
CA MET A 1 22.71 12.91 15.90
C MET A 1 21.29 13.15 15.39
N ASN A 2 21.17 13.41 14.10
CA ASN A 2 19.99 13.46 13.23
C ASN A 2 18.60 13.82 13.79
N ASP A 3 18.26 15.11 13.68
CA ASP A 3 16.91 15.71 13.64
C ASP A 3 16.06 15.31 12.40
N LYS A 4 16.40 14.22 11.69
CA LYS A 4 15.78 13.89 10.38
C LYS A 4 14.43 13.17 10.46
N PHE A 5 13.89 12.90 11.65
CA PHE A 5 12.65 12.11 11.80
C PHE A 5 11.43 12.90 12.32
N GLN A 6 11.51 14.23 12.45
CA GLN A 6 10.42 15.05 12.98
C GLN A 6 9.18 15.18 12.07
N TYR A 7 9.21 14.66 10.83
CA TYR A 7 8.16 14.92 9.84
C TYR A 7 7.56 13.66 9.18
N ILE A 8 7.70 12.48 9.78
CA ILE A 8 6.93 11.31 9.30
C ILE A 8 5.49 11.44 9.79
N ARG A 9 4.61 12.04 8.96
CA ARG A 9 3.16 11.90 9.13
C ARG A 9 2.79 10.48 8.73
N ILE A 10 2.59 9.61 9.71
CA ILE A 10 2.05 8.28 9.48
C ILE A 10 0.54 8.43 9.34
N SER A 11 0.07 8.54 8.11
CA SER A 11 -1.36 8.36 7.80
C SER A 11 -1.62 6.85 7.83
N LEU A 12 -2.19 6.36 8.93
CA LEU A 12 -2.72 5.00 9.00
C LEU A 12 -4.04 4.99 8.24
N TRP A 13 -3.96 4.53 7.00
CA TRP A 13 -5.09 4.37 6.10
C TRP A 13 -5.74 3.01 6.33
N TYR A 14 -7.02 3.02 6.69
CA TYR A 14 -7.83 1.83 6.78
C TYR A 14 -8.92 1.92 5.70
N CYS A 15 -8.84 1.06 4.69
CA CYS A 15 -9.96 0.84 3.77
C CYS A 15 -10.87 -0.23 4.35
N PHE A 16 -12.10 0.14 4.65
CA PHE A 16 -13.11 -0.77 5.19
C PHE A 16 -13.82 -1.51 4.06
N TRP A 17 -13.67 -2.83 4.07
CA TRP A 17 -14.08 -3.75 3.01
C TRP A 17 -15.60 -4.04 2.93
N PHE A 18 -16.39 -3.55 3.88
CA PHE A 18 -17.86 -3.71 3.88
C PHE A 18 -18.51 -2.53 4.61
N GLU A 19 -19.76 -2.18 4.26
CA GLU A 19 -20.59 -1.23 5.04
C GLU A 19 -20.64 -1.61 6.55
N HIS A 20 -20.48 -2.89 6.87
CA HIS A 20 -20.44 -3.39 8.25
C HIS A 20 -19.10 -3.06 8.96
N ALA A 21 -17.98 -3.16 8.26
CA ALA A 21 -16.66 -2.79 8.79
C ALA A 21 -16.53 -1.28 8.99
N GLN A 22 -17.17 -0.47 8.13
CA GLN A 22 -17.28 1.00 8.30
C GLN A 22 -18.07 1.39 9.57
N LYS A 23 -19.03 0.56 9.99
CA LYS A 23 -19.86 0.81 11.18
C LYS A 23 -19.22 0.35 12.50
N GLN A 24 -18.37 -0.68 12.48
CA GLN A 24 -17.77 -1.25 13.69
C GLN A 24 -16.45 -0.56 14.09
N SER A 25 -15.66 -0.10 13.14
CA SER A 25 -14.28 0.33 13.37
C SER A 25 -14.07 1.72 13.97
N PRO A 26 -14.95 2.74 13.81
CA PRO A 26 -14.78 3.99 14.55
C PRO A 26 -14.84 3.72 16.06
N ASN A 27 -15.67 2.76 16.49
CA ASN A 27 -15.92 2.46 17.89
C ASN A 27 -14.80 1.62 18.55
N GLU A 28 -14.17 0.69 17.85
CA GLU A 28 -13.11 -0.15 18.43
C GLU A 28 -11.76 0.58 18.58
N PHE A 29 -11.41 1.48 17.65
CA PHE A 29 -10.21 2.31 17.78
C PHE A 29 -10.40 3.53 18.68
N GLN A 30 -11.63 4.03 18.84
CA GLN A 30 -11.94 5.02 19.88
C GLN A 30 -11.74 4.50 21.31
N GLN A 31 -11.73 3.17 21.52
CA GLN A 31 -11.52 2.59 22.86
C GLN A 31 -10.06 2.60 23.36
N LYS A 32 -9.08 2.93 22.51
CA LYS A 32 -7.71 3.25 22.96
C LYS A 32 -7.37 4.70 22.65
N LYS A 33 -7.75 5.60 23.56
CA LYS A 33 -7.27 7.01 23.59
C LYS A 33 -5.74 7.05 23.68
N ILE A 34 -5.06 7.06 22.54
CA ILE A 34 -3.68 7.52 22.43
C ILE A 34 -3.76 8.94 21.87
N GLU A 35 -4.19 9.92 22.67
CA GLU A 35 -4.24 11.32 22.20
C GLU A 35 -2.82 11.75 21.76
N SER A 36 -2.64 12.00 20.46
CA SER A 36 -1.34 12.37 19.90
C SER A 36 -1.54 13.18 18.63
N ASN A 37 -0.92 14.37 18.57
CA ASN A 37 -0.90 15.25 17.39
C ASN A 37 -0.06 14.70 16.21
N ARG A 38 0.37 13.43 16.29
CA ARG A 38 1.28 12.79 15.32
C ARG A 38 0.56 11.85 14.34
N TYR A 39 -0.73 11.59 14.53
CA TYR A 39 -1.52 10.79 13.61
C TYR A 39 -2.90 11.41 13.40
N GLN A 40 -3.50 11.12 12.25
CA GLN A 40 -4.87 11.52 11.93
C GLN A 40 -5.56 10.35 11.25
N PHE A 41 -6.81 10.11 11.60
CA PHE A 41 -7.68 9.21 10.86
C PHE A 41 -8.39 9.99 9.75
N VAL A 42 -8.27 9.50 8.52
CA VAL A 42 -8.92 10.09 7.35
C VAL A 42 -9.65 8.99 6.61
N SER A 43 -10.94 9.21 6.33
CA SER A 43 -11.73 8.36 5.45
C SER A 43 -11.52 8.81 4.01
N GLY A 44 -11.42 7.86 3.08
CA GLY A 44 -11.28 8.15 1.66
C GLY A 44 -11.51 6.92 0.79
N ASP A 45 -11.48 7.14 -0.51
CA ASP A 45 -11.63 6.13 -1.56
C ASP A 45 -10.33 6.10 -2.38
N MET A 46 -9.63 4.97 -2.35
CA MET A 46 -8.32 4.83 -3.00
C MET A 46 -8.38 4.93 -4.52
N PHE A 47 -9.56 4.81 -5.13
CA PHE A 47 -9.76 5.04 -6.55
C PHE A 47 -9.94 6.52 -6.89
N LYS A 48 -10.14 7.40 -5.89
CA LYS A 48 -10.41 8.83 -6.04
C LYS A 48 -9.26 9.66 -5.47
N PRO A 49 -8.32 10.14 -6.31
CA PRO A 49 -7.13 10.88 -5.88
C PRO A 49 -7.40 12.05 -4.93
N GLU A 50 -8.50 12.78 -5.14
CA GLU A 50 -8.91 13.94 -4.35
C GLU A 50 -9.27 13.61 -2.90
N THR A 51 -9.55 12.34 -2.62
CA THR A 51 -9.86 11.85 -1.26
C THR A 51 -8.61 11.37 -0.52
N ILE A 52 -7.45 11.31 -1.20
CA ILE A 52 -6.17 10.81 -0.65
C ILE A 52 -5.35 11.98 -0.08
N PRO A 53 -5.20 12.11 1.25
CA PRO A 53 -4.17 12.91 1.90
C PRO A 53 -2.81 12.83 1.24
N GLN A 54 -2.26 14.01 0.97
CA GLN A 54 -0.89 14.18 0.52
C GLN A 54 0.10 13.74 1.60
N ALA A 55 1.11 12.97 1.20
CA ALA A 55 2.15 12.48 2.07
C ALA A 55 3.45 12.28 1.28
N ASP A 56 4.58 12.35 1.99
CA ASP A 56 5.89 12.04 1.41
C ASP A 56 6.07 10.53 1.19
N SER A 57 5.32 9.72 1.94
CA SER A 57 5.31 8.27 1.81
C SER A 57 3.99 7.62 2.19
N TYR A 58 3.67 6.50 1.55
CA TYR A 58 2.47 5.71 1.79
C TYR A 58 2.83 4.27 2.18
N VAL A 59 2.09 3.69 3.12
CA VAL A 59 2.19 2.27 3.48
C VAL A 59 0.88 1.59 3.09
N LEU A 60 0.94 0.63 2.18
CA LEU A 60 -0.17 -0.17 1.70
C LEU A 60 0.01 -1.59 2.23
N LYS A 61 -0.72 -1.93 3.29
CA LYS A 61 -0.60 -3.24 3.94
C LYS A 61 -1.89 -4.03 3.75
N PHE A 62 -1.80 -5.19 3.11
CA PHE A 62 -2.97 -6.02 2.76
C PHE A 62 -4.03 -5.20 2.02
N ILE A 63 -3.58 -4.58 0.93
CA ILE A 63 -4.44 -3.79 0.06
C ILE A 63 -4.31 -4.31 -1.35
N ILE A 64 -3.09 -4.39 -1.90
CA ILE A 64 -2.90 -4.66 -3.32
C ILE A 64 -3.25 -6.11 -3.67
N HIS A 65 -3.09 -7.04 -2.74
CA HIS A 65 -3.47 -8.44 -2.95
C HIS A 65 -4.99 -8.68 -3.06
N ASP A 66 -5.81 -7.73 -2.59
CA ASP A 66 -7.27 -7.84 -2.65
C ASP A 66 -7.85 -7.46 -4.02
N TRP A 67 -7.02 -6.92 -4.92
CA TRP A 67 -7.44 -6.41 -6.21
C TRP A 67 -6.78 -7.15 -7.36
N ASN A 68 -7.48 -7.22 -8.49
CA ASN A 68 -6.87 -7.63 -9.77
C ASN A 68 -5.81 -6.60 -10.22
N ASP A 69 -5.08 -6.92 -11.29
CA ASP A 69 -3.97 -6.09 -11.78
C ASP A 69 -4.46 -4.70 -12.25
N GLU A 70 -5.59 -4.61 -12.95
CA GLU A 70 -6.13 -3.34 -13.44
C GLU A 70 -6.50 -2.38 -12.31
N ASP A 71 -7.20 -2.88 -11.29
CA ASP A 71 -7.65 -2.07 -10.16
C ASP A 71 -6.49 -1.71 -9.22
N SER A 72 -5.53 -2.62 -9.04
CA SER A 72 -4.29 -2.33 -8.34
C SER A 72 -3.52 -1.18 -9.01
N ILE A 73 -3.43 -1.18 -10.34
CA ILE A 73 -2.80 -0.10 -11.10
C ILE A 73 -3.56 1.22 -10.92
N LYS A 74 -4.91 1.19 -10.93
CA LYS A 74 -5.73 2.39 -10.67
C LYS A 74 -5.44 2.97 -9.29
N ILE A 75 -5.41 2.15 -8.25
CA ILE A 75 -5.10 2.57 -6.87
C ILE A 75 -3.72 3.25 -6.81
N LEU A 76 -2.68 2.61 -7.36
CA LEU A 76 -1.32 3.15 -7.34
C LEU A 76 -1.21 4.47 -8.11
N LYS A 77 -1.88 4.58 -9.27
CA LYS A 77 -1.97 5.82 -10.05
C LYS A 77 -2.72 6.92 -9.28
N SER A 78 -3.76 6.58 -8.52
CA SER A 78 -4.50 7.53 -7.72
C SER A 78 -3.66 8.11 -6.58
N ILE A 79 -2.87 7.27 -5.90
CA ILE A 79 -1.90 7.72 -4.89
C ILE A 79 -0.87 8.69 -5.49
N ARG A 80 -0.36 8.38 -6.68
CA ARG A 80 0.55 9.29 -7.42
C ARG A 80 -0.16 10.62 -7.75
N ALA A 81 -1.40 10.55 -8.24
CA ALA A 81 -2.18 11.71 -8.66
C ALA A 81 -2.53 12.66 -7.50
N ALA A 82 -2.81 12.13 -6.31
CA ALA A 82 -3.14 12.90 -5.11
C ALA A 82 -2.06 13.94 -4.72
N ASN A 83 -0.82 13.67 -5.11
CA ASN A 83 0.34 14.48 -4.76
C ASN A 83 0.82 15.40 -5.90
N LYS A 84 0.13 15.44 -7.05
CA LYS A 84 0.55 16.23 -8.22
C LYS A 84 0.73 17.73 -7.96
N SER A 85 0.08 18.29 -6.93
CA SER A 85 0.24 19.70 -6.57
C SER A 85 1.52 19.99 -5.77
N ARG A 86 2.25 18.97 -5.30
CA ARG A 86 3.59 19.12 -4.72
C ARG A 86 4.59 19.06 -5.87
N GLU A 87 5.20 20.19 -6.21
CA GLU A 87 6.29 20.32 -7.17
C GLU A 87 7.25 19.11 -7.13
N GLN A 88 7.15 18.22 -8.13
CA GLN A 88 8.11 17.16 -8.51
C GLN A 88 8.78 16.34 -7.37
N LYS A 89 8.16 16.23 -6.19
CA LYS A 89 8.74 15.45 -5.09
C LYS A 89 8.52 13.97 -5.34
N LEU A 90 9.62 13.21 -5.22
CA LEU A 90 9.58 11.76 -5.22
C LEU A 90 8.67 11.28 -4.08
N ILE A 91 7.67 10.48 -4.40
CA ILE A 91 6.80 9.84 -3.43
C ILE A 91 7.30 8.42 -3.25
N THR A 92 7.46 7.99 -2.00
CA THR A 92 7.82 6.60 -1.68
C THR A 92 6.60 5.81 -1.29
N ILE A 93 6.44 4.60 -1.81
CA ILE A 93 5.40 3.66 -1.38
C ILE A 93 6.04 2.40 -0.81
N PHE A 94 5.45 1.90 0.27
CA PHE A 94 5.80 0.64 0.91
C PHE A 94 4.60 -0.29 0.82
N ILE A 95 4.70 -1.35 0.03
CA ILE A 95 3.67 -2.38 -0.09
C ILE A 95 4.04 -3.54 0.82
N VAL A 96 3.18 -3.87 1.79
CA VAL A 96 3.41 -4.92 2.79
C VAL A 96 2.46 -6.07 2.50
N GLU A 97 2.99 -7.14 1.90
CA GLU A 97 2.20 -8.24 1.35
C GLU A 97 2.95 -9.58 1.50
N MET A 98 2.27 -10.70 1.22
CA MET A 98 2.91 -12.01 1.11
C MET A 98 3.41 -12.24 -0.31
N ILE A 99 4.72 -12.39 -0.49
CA ILE A 99 5.29 -12.59 -1.82
C ILE A 99 5.25 -14.08 -2.18
N LEU A 100 4.67 -14.39 -3.35
CA LEU A 100 4.75 -15.72 -3.92
C LEU A 100 6.19 -16.03 -4.35
N LEU A 101 6.69 -17.14 -3.83
CA LEU A 101 8.01 -17.69 -4.14
C LEU A 101 7.81 -19.08 -4.76
N PRO A 102 7.64 -19.19 -6.09
CA PRO A 102 7.28 -20.45 -6.75
C PRO A 102 8.21 -21.61 -6.39
N ASN A 103 9.51 -21.34 -6.29
CA ASN A 103 10.54 -22.34 -6.01
C ASN A 103 10.77 -22.62 -4.51
N ASN A 104 10.04 -21.96 -3.61
CA ASN A 104 10.20 -22.14 -2.17
C ASN A 104 9.06 -23.00 -1.59
N LYS A 105 9.37 -24.23 -1.18
CA LYS A 105 8.38 -25.15 -0.59
C LYS A 105 7.81 -24.66 0.75
N ASN A 106 8.55 -23.80 1.47
CA ASN A 106 8.12 -23.24 2.75
C ASN A 106 7.25 -21.97 2.59
N ASN A 107 6.96 -21.55 1.35
CA ASN A 107 6.06 -20.43 1.04
C ASN A 107 4.57 -20.85 1.05
N TRP A 108 4.20 -21.83 1.88
CA TRP A 108 2.85 -22.40 1.90
C TRP A 108 1.80 -21.39 2.36
N VAL A 109 2.12 -20.51 3.31
CA VAL A 109 1.19 -19.48 3.81
C VAL A 109 0.74 -18.55 2.69
N ALA A 110 1.68 -18.06 1.87
CA ALA A 110 1.35 -17.19 0.74
C ALA A 110 0.52 -17.92 -0.33
N ARG A 111 0.73 -19.22 -0.53
CA ARG A 111 -0.08 -20.03 -1.46
C ARG A 111 -1.51 -20.27 -0.96
N VAL A 112 -1.68 -20.46 0.35
CA VAL A 112 -3.02 -20.58 0.94
C VAL A 112 -3.76 -19.24 0.81
N MET A 113 -3.09 -18.12 1.12
CA MET A 113 -3.65 -16.79 0.91
C MET A 113 -4.03 -16.54 -0.56
N ASP A 114 -3.21 -16.97 -1.52
CA ASP A 114 -3.50 -16.84 -2.95
C ASP A 114 -4.80 -17.54 -3.35
N ILE A 115 -5.04 -18.74 -2.82
CA ILE A 115 -6.30 -19.48 -3.03
C ILE A 115 -7.47 -18.71 -2.41
N GLU A 116 -7.30 -18.12 -1.23
CA GLU A 116 -8.33 -17.29 -0.59
C GLU A 116 -8.65 -16.05 -1.44
N MET A 117 -7.63 -15.32 -1.91
CA MET A 117 -7.79 -14.14 -2.76
C MET A 117 -8.50 -14.47 -4.07
N LEU A 118 -8.14 -15.58 -4.71
CA LEU A 118 -8.81 -16.05 -5.92
C LEU A 118 -10.28 -16.41 -5.65
N SER A 119 -10.55 -17.07 -4.51
CA SER A 119 -11.87 -17.60 -4.17
C SER A 119 -12.86 -16.51 -3.76
N PHE A 120 -12.41 -15.48 -3.04
CA PHE A 120 -13.30 -14.46 -2.47
C PHE A 120 -13.34 -13.17 -3.29
N LEU A 121 -12.23 -12.78 -3.93
CA LEU A 121 -12.05 -11.42 -4.43
C LEU A 121 -11.74 -11.35 -5.93
N ASN A 122 -11.62 -12.50 -6.62
CA ASN A 122 -11.08 -12.57 -7.97
C ASN A 122 -9.74 -11.82 -8.08
N ALA A 123 -8.93 -11.95 -7.03
CA ALA A 123 -7.64 -11.31 -6.86
C ALA A 123 -6.53 -12.37 -6.71
N LYS A 124 -5.29 -11.94 -6.44
CA LYS A 124 -4.15 -12.86 -6.34
C LYS A 124 -3.06 -12.32 -5.45
N GLU A 125 -2.37 -13.24 -4.79
CA GLU A 125 -1.02 -12.96 -4.34
C GLU A 125 -0.09 -12.90 -5.54
N ARG A 126 1.01 -12.16 -5.41
CA ARG A 126 1.90 -11.87 -6.55
C ARG A 126 3.34 -12.23 -6.24
N THR A 127 4.05 -12.64 -7.28
CA THR A 127 5.49 -12.79 -7.24
C THR A 127 6.18 -11.42 -7.25
N LYS A 128 7.47 -11.38 -6.88
CA LYS A 128 8.29 -10.16 -7.01
C LYS A 128 8.24 -9.59 -8.43
N ALA A 129 8.31 -10.44 -9.45
CA ALA A 129 8.31 -10.02 -10.85
C ALA A 129 7.00 -9.34 -11.26
N GLU A 130 5.86 -9.88 -10.82
CA GLU A 130 4.55 -9.28 -11.06
C GLU A 130 4.39 -7.94 -10.35
N TYR A 131 4.87 -7.81 -9.10
CA TYR A 131 4.88 -6.53 -8.41
C TYR A 131 5.73 -5.48 -9.14
N ILE A 132 6.91 -5.86 -9.65
CA ILE A 132 7.74 -4.94 -10.45
C ILE A 132 7.00 -4.45 -11.69
N GLN A 133 6.30 -5.35 -12.40
CA GLN A 133 5.52 -5.00 -13.58
C GLN A 133 4.36 -4.05 -13.22
N LEU A 134 3.63 -4.36 -12.16
CA LEU A 134 2.51 -3.58 -11.65
C LEU A 134 2.94 -2.15 -11.24
N LEU A 135 4.08 -2.04 -10.56
CA LEU A 135 4.69 -0.76 -10.20
C LEU A 135 5.05 0.06 -11.45
N LYS A 136 5.70 -0.58 -12.43
CA LYS A 136 6.11 0.06 -13.68
C LYS A 136 4.90 0.63 -14.44
N GLU A 137 3.83 -0.15 -14.59
CA GLU A 137 2.59 0.28 -15.27
C GLU A 137 1.85 1.41 -14.54
N SER A 138 2.15 1.58 -13.25
CA SER A 138 1.60 2.61 -12.38
C SER A 138 2.47 3.88 -12.29
N GLY A 139 3.63 3.89 -12.96
CA GLY A 139 4.58 5.02 -12.92
C GLY A 139 5.49 5.03 -11.69
N TYR A 140 5.78 3.87 -11.11
CA TYR A 140 6.73 3.69 -10.00
C TYR A 140 7.93 2.84 -10.43
N GLU A 141 9.10 3.21 -9.93
CA GLU A 141 10.33 2.43 -10.00
C GLU A 141 10.46 1.57 -8.74
N PHE A 142 10.58 0.25 -8.92
CA PHE A 142 10.92 -0.67 -7.84
C PHE A 142 12.32 -0.35 -7.28
N LYS A 143 12.46 -0.26 -5.96
CA LYS A 143 13.75 -0.05 -5.30
C LYS A 143 14.28 -1.32 -4.66
N GLU A 144 13.55 -1.87 -3.70
CA GLU A 144 14.04 -2.97 -2.89
C GLU A 144 12.90 -3.86 -2.37
N LEU A 145 13.23 -5.12 -2.07
CA LEU A 145 12.34 -6.07 -1.41
C LEU A 145 12.95 -6.50 -0.07
N TYR A 146 12.37 -6.02 1.02
CA TYR A 146 12.78 -6.39 2.37
C TYR A 146 12.00 -7.62 2.83
N ARG A 147 12.73 -8.68 3.22
CA ARG A 147 12.16 -9.87 3.86
C ARG A 147 12.05 -9.63 5.36
N THR A 148 10.92 -10.01 5.95
CA THR A 148 10.77 -10.07 7.40
C THR A 148 11.02 -11.48 7.91
N ASP A 149 11.18 -11.64 9.22
CA ASP A 149 11.21 -12.97 9.86
C ASP A 149 9.84 -13.67 9.81
N GLY A 150 8.78 -12.93 9.47
CA GLY A 150 7.44 -13.43 9.25
C GLY A 150 7.12 -13.75 7.79
N PRO A 151 5.85 -14.08 7.48
CA PRO A 151 5.43 -14.42 6.12
C PRO A 151 5.42 -13.20 5.18
N TYR A 152 5.45 -11.99 5.73
CA TYR A 152 5.31 -10.74 5.00
C TYR A 152 6.64 -10.23 4.44
N SER A 153 6.56 -9.49 3.34
CA SER A 153 7.67 -8.72 2.79
C SER A 153 7.24 -7.29 2.57
N ILE A 154 8.21 -6.38 2.53
CA ILE A 154 7.98 -4.97 2.23
C ILE A 154 8.62 -4.68 0.88
N ILE A 155 7.82 -4.27 -0.09
CA ILE A 155 8.29 -3.75 -1.38
C ILE A 155 8.37 -2.23 -1.25
N GLU A 156 9.54 -1.67 -1.52
CA GLU A 156 9.75 -0.23 -1.62
C GLU A 156 9.79 0.18 -3.09
N ALA A 157 9.03 1.22 -3.43
CA ALA A 157 9.05 1.83 -4.76
C ALA A 157 8.92 3.35 -4.67
N ILE A 158 9.44 4.05 -5.67
CA ILE A 158 9.37 5.52 -5.77
C ILE A 158 8.73 5.93 -7.09
N THR A 159 8.06 7.07 -7.14
CA THR A 159 7.54 7.60 -8.42
C THR A 159 8.67 7.81 -9.42
N MET A 160 8.45 7.39 -10.68
CA MET A 160 9.35 7.74 -11.78
C MET A 160 9.34 9.25 -11.99
N THR A 161 10.53 9.83 -12.17
CA THR A 161 10.66 11.22 -12.60
C THR A 161 10.30 11.27 -14.08
N ASP A 162 9.28 12.04 -14.44
CA ASP A 162 9.05 12.35 -15.85
C ASP A 162 10.24 13.24 -16.28
N ILE A 163 11.23 12.64 -16.95
CA ILE A 163 12.25 13.41 -17.67
C ILE A 163 11.45 14.09 -18.79
N LEU A 164 11.15 15.37 -18.58
CA LEU A 164 10.68 16.24 -19.64
C LEU A 164 11.83 16.34 -20.64
N ASP A 165 11.73 15.60 -21.74
CA ASP A 165 12.48 15.86 -22.97
C ASP A 165 12.00 17.18 -23.61
#